data_AF-C5TB48-F1
#
_entry.id   AF-C5TB48-F1
#
_cell.length_a   1.000
_cell.length_b   1.000
_cell.length_c   1.000
_cell.angle_alpha   90.00
_cell.angle_beta   90.00
_cell.angle_gamma   90.00
#
_symmetry.space_group_name_H-M   'P 1'
#
loop_
_entity.id
_entity.type
_entity.pdbx_description
1 polymer ?
#
loop_
_entity_poly.entity_id
_entity_poly.type
_entity_poly.pdbx_seq_one_letter_code
_entity_poly.pdbx_strand_id
1 'polypeptide(L)'
;MTPLQRRAFLQYASLTAAAGTLPRWAWSSSPLQHDPFALGVASGDPTPDGVVLWTRLLPAADKPFATPPTVHWELADDPAFRRIVQRGQAPALPAL
;
A
#
# COMPACT_ATOMS: atom_id res chain seq x y z
N MET A 1 42.03 -1.74 20.65
CA MET A 1 40.54 -1.69 20.61
C MET A 1 40.04 -1.73 22.05
N THR A 2 39.51 -0.62 22.56
CA THR A 2 39.10 -0.50 23.96
C THR A 2 37.79 -1.26 24.21
N PRO A 3 37.55 -1.81 25.42
CA PRO A 3 36.39 -2.67 25.72
C PRO A 3 35.03 -2.00 25.43
N LEU A 4 34.97 -0.66 25.47
CA LEU A 4 33.80 0.13 25.11
C LEU A 4 33.40 -0.04 23.63
N GLN A 5 34.36 -0.24 22.72
CA GLN A 5 34.08 -0.43 21.28
C GLN A 5 33.44 -1.79 20.99
N ARG A 6 33.81 -2.87 21.72
CA ARG A 6 33.21 -4.21 21.53
C ARG A 6 31.75 -4.25 21.98
N ARG A 7 31.44 -3.61 23.11
CA ARG A 7 30.06 -3.56 23.62
C ARG A 7 29.15 -2.76 22.70
N ALA A 8 29.62 -1.60 22.23
CA ALA A 8 28.89 -0.80 21.24
C ALA A 8 28.66 -1.59 19.94
N PHE A 9 29.69 -2.29 19.45
CA PHE A 9 29.57 -3.14 18.27
C PHE A 9 28.53 -4.25 18.43
N LEU A 10 28.55 -4.99 19.55
CA LEU A 10 27.55 -6.03 19.82
C LEU A 10 26.14 -5.46 19.97
N GLN A 11 26.00 -4.29 20.57
CA GLN A 11 24.71 -3.60 20.67
C GLN A 11 24.18 -3.22 19.28
N TYR A 12 24.99 -2.60 18.42
CA TYR A 12 24.57 -2.27 17.06
C TYR A 12 24.26 -3.51 16.22
N ALA A 13 25.06 -4.58 16.33
CA ALA A 13 24.82 -5.84 15.63
C ALA A 13 23.50 -6.52 16.05
N SER A 14 23.16 -6.44 17.35
CA SER A 14 21.88 -6.97 17.84
C SER A 14 20.67 -6.18 17.34
N LEU A 15 20.79 -4.85 17.23
CA LEU A 15 19.72 -3.99 16.72
C LEU A 15 19.46 -4.20 15.21
N THR A 16 20.53 -4.34 14.41
CA THR A 16 20.38 -4.60 12.96
C THR A 16 19.83 -5.98 12.66
N ALA A 17 20.23 -7.00 13.43
CA ALA A 17 19.67 -8.36 13.31
C ALA A 17 18.16 -8.38 13.64
N ALA A 18 17.74 -7.65 14.68
CA ALA A 18 16.33 -7.54 15.05
C ALA A 18 15.49 -6.74 14.02
N ALA A 19 16.10 -5.78 13.31
CA ALA A 19 15.38 -5.05 12.25
C ALA A 19 14.99 -5.96 11.07
N GLY A 20 15.78 -7.00 10.79
CA GLY A 20 15.50 -7.99 9.74
C GLY A 20 14.36 -8.96 10.06
N THR A 21 13.97 -9.09 11.34
CA THR A 21 12.82 -9.91 11.76
C THR A 21 11.53 -9.12 11.88
N LEU A 22 11.59 -7.80 11.64
CA LEU A 22 10.39 -6.98 11.65
C LEU A 22 9.42 -7.45 10.56
N PRO A 23 8.15 -7.61 10.89
CA PRO A 23 7.17 -8.02 9.91
C PRO A 23 6.97 -6.90 8.89
N ARG A 24 6.58 -7.27 7.66
CA ARG A 24 6.51 -6.31 6.54
C ARG A 24 5.58 -5.13 6.77
N TRP A 25 4.58 -5.27 7.65
CA TRP A 25 3.69 -4.19 8.07
C TRP A 25 4.34 -3.18 9.01
N ALA A 26 5.43 -3.54 9.70
CA ALA A 26 6.23 -2.62 10.51
C ALA A 26 7.12 -1.71 9.65
N TRP A 27 7.32 -2.05 8.37
CA TRP A 27 7.88 -1.12 7.40
C TRP A 27 6.72 -0.21 6.97
N SER A 28 6.59 0.92 7.67
CA SER A 28 5.49 1.85 7.47
C SER A 28 5.43 2.33 6.02
N SER A 29 4.27 2.20 5.38
CA SER A 29 3.91 3.09 4.29
C SER A 29 3.89 4.52 4.83
N SER A 30 4.51 5.45 4.12
CA SER A 30 4.40 6.87 4.47
C SER A 30 2.90 7.21 4.52
N PRO A 31 2.39 7.84 5.59
CA PRO A 31 0.98 8.21 5.65
C PRO A 31 0.61 9.03 4.42
N LEU A 32 -0.55 8.73 3.84
CA LEU A 32 -1.08 9.50 2.72
C LEU A 32 -1.24 10.95 3.18
N GLN A 33 -0.45 11.87 2.61
CA GLN A 33 -0.44 13.28 3.00
C GLN A 33 -1.68 14.03 2.47
N HIS A 34 -2.40 13.42 1.54
CA HIS A 34 -3.58 13.94 0.87
C HIS A 34 -4.50 12.78 0.48
N ASP A 35 -5.70 13.09 -0.02
CA ASP A 35 -6.59 12.09 -0.58
C ASP A 35 -6.10 11.64 -1.98
N PRO A 36 -5.59 10.40 -2.14
CA PRO A 36 -5.14 9.92 -3.44
C PRO A 36 -6.32 9.65 -4.40
N PHE A 37 -7.56 9.58 -3.92
CA PHE A 37 -8.76 9.29 -4.71
C PHE A 37 -9.54 10.56 -5.10
N ALA A 38 -8.92 11.74 -5.05
CA ALA A 38 -9.57 13.00 -5.41
C ALA A 38 -10.13 13.06 -6.85
N LEU A 39 -9.67 12.17 -7.75
CA LEU A 39 -10.22 12.02 -9.11
C LEU A 39 -11.44 11.09 -9.17
N GLY A 40 -11.83 10.52 -8.03
CA GLY A 40 -12.97 9.64 -7.88
C GLY A 40 -12.71 8.18 -8.26
N VAL A 41 -13.82 7.45 -8.30
CA VAL A 41 -13.93 6.06 -8.69
C VAL A 41 -15.06 5.93 -9.70
N ALA A 42 -14.96 4.97 -10.60
CA ALA A 42 -15.98 4.70 -11.61
C ALA A 42 -16.14 3.19 -11.80
N SER A 43 -17.29 2.79 -12.36
CA SER A 43 -17.56 1.44 -12.82
C SER A 43 -18.06 1.47 -14.27
N GLY A 44 -17.71 0.47 -15.07
CA GLY A 44 -18.09 0.41 -16.49
C GLY A 44 -17.98 -1.00 -17.08
N ASP A 45 -18.25 -1.12 -18.39
CA ASP A 45 -18.17 -2.35 -19.18
C ASP A 45 -18.76 -3.60 -18.49
N PRO A 46 -20.05 -3.57 -18.13
CA PRO A 46 -20.70 -4.71 -17.50
C PRO A 46 -20.81 -5.90 -18.47
N THR A 47 -20.56 -7.09 -17.94
CA THR A 47 -20.83 -8.39 -18.55
C THR A 47 -21.81 -9.17 -17.64
N PRO A 48 -22.38 -10.30 -18.08
CA PRO A 48 -23.30 -11.08 -17.24
C PRO A 48 -22.71 -11.45 -15.87
N ASP A 49 -21.38 -11.61 -15.79
CA ASP A 49 -20.68 -12.10 -14.61
C ASP A 49 -19.64 -11.10 -14.06
N GLY A 50 -19.63 -9.84 -14.53
CA GLY A 50 -18.57 -8.92 -14.13
C GLY A 50 -18.76 -7.46 -14.52
N VAL A 51 -17.92 -6.61 -13.96
CA VAL A 51 -17.87 -5.17 -14.22
C VAL A 51 -16.43 -4.70 -14.07
N VAL A 52 -16.05 -3.67 -14.81
CA VAL A 52 -14.77 -2.99 -14.63
C VAL A 52 -14.90 -1.95 -13.52
N LEU A 53 -14.00 -2.00 -12.54
CA LEU A 53 -13.80 -0.94 -11.55
C LEU A 53 -12.58 -0.12 -11.94
N TRP A 54 -12.72 1.20 -12.00
CA TRP A 54 -11.65 2.10 -12.40
C TRP A 54 -11.42 3.22 -11.38
N THR A 55 -10.15 3.54 -11.14
CA THR A 55 -9.74 4.73 -10.42
C THR A 55 -8.37 5.18 -10.89
N ARG A 56 -8.06 6.46 -10.68
CA ARG A 56 -6.73 7.03 -10.91
C ARG A 56 -6.26 7.72 -9.65
N LEU A 57 -5.10 7.31 -9.16
CA LEU A 57 -4.51 7.91 -7.99
C LEU A 57 -3.83 9.24 -8.32
N LEU A 58 -4.15 10.27 -7.54
CA LEU A 58 -3.47 11.55 -7.57
C LEU A 58 -2.24 11.49 -6.65
N PRO A 59 -1.02 11.82 -7.10
CA PRO A 59 0.14 11.95 -6.22
C PRO A 59 0.09 13.24 -5.37
N ALA A 60 0.80 13.26 -4.23
CA ALA A 60 0.76 14.37 -3.26
C ALA A 60 1.45 15.66 -3.72
N ALA A 61 2.32 15.54 -4.72
CA ALA A 61 3.10 16.61 -5.31
C ALA A 61 3.21 16.34 -6.81
N ASP A 62 3.82 17.25 -7.57
CA ASP A 62 4.12 17.07 -9.01
C ASP A 62 5.12 15.93 -9.29
N LYS A 63 5.39 15.06 -8.31
CA LYS A 63 6.22 13.87 -8.44
C LYS A 63 5.34 12.62 -8.52
N PRO A 64 5.56 11.74 -9.51
CA PRO A 64 4.87 10.45 -9.56
C PRO A 64 5.26 9.57 -8.38
N PHE A 65 4.42 8.56 -8.10
CA PHE A 65 4.77 7.51 -7.14
C PHE A 65 6.09 6.83 -7.55
N ALA A 66 7.01 6.66 -6.60
CA ALA A 66 8.30 6.01 -6.85
C ALA A 66 8.15 4.55 -7.32
N THR A 67 7.11 3.87 -6.85
CA THR A 67 6.68 2.53 -7.26
C THR A 67 5.16 2.52 -7.39
N PRO A 68 4.57 1.74 -8.32
CA PRO A 68 3.13 1.60 -8.41
C PRO A 68 2.53 1.17 -7.06
N PRO A 69 1.69 1.99 -6.41
CA PRO A 69 1.09 1.59 -5.15
C PRO A 69 0.06 0.47 -5.40
N THR A 70 -0.02 -0.46 -4.46
CA THR A 70 -1.06 -1.50 -4.48
C THR A 70 -2.36 -0.92 -3.95
N VAL A 71 -3.43 -1.02 -4.74
CA VAL A 71 -4.79 -0.63 -4.37
C VAL A 71 -5.59 -1.88 -4.04
N HIS A 72 -6.15 -1.92 -2.83
CA HIS A 72 -7.13 -2.93 -2.45
C HIS A 72 -8.52 -2.50 -2.92
N TRP A 73 -9.30 -3.44 -3.42
CA TRP A 73 -10.67 -3.19 -3.86
C TRP A 73 -11.61 -4.24 -3.28
N GLU A 74 -12.85 -3.82 -3.06
CA GLU A 74 -13.93 -4.66 -2.54
C GLU A 74 -15.20 -4.38 -3.33
N LEU A 75 -15.97 -5.44 -3.56
CA LEU A 75 -17.32 -5.40 -4.10
C LEU A 75 -18.25 -5.98 -3.05
N ALA A 76 -19.32 -5.26 -2.73
CA ALA A 76 -20.28 -5.65 -1.71
C ALA A 76 -21.71 -5.52 -2.25
N ASP A 77 -22.59 -6.38 -1.76
CA ASP A 77 -24.02 -6.31 -2.11
C ASP A 77 -24.79 -5.27 -1.30
N ASP A 78 -24.15 -4.64 -0.31
CA ASP A 78 -24.73 -3.60 0.52
C ASP A 78 -23.78 -2.39 0.65
N PRO A 79 -24.34 -1.17 0.75
CA PRO A 79 -23.55 0.07 0.79
C PRO A 79 -22.75 0.24 2.08
N ALA A 80 -23.06 -0.54 3.12
CA ALA A 80 -22.31 -0.53 4.38
C ALA A 80 -21.15 -1.55 4.36
N PHE A 81 -20.91 -2.23 3.23
CA PHE A 81 -19.85 -3.22 3.05
C PHE A 81 -19.89 -4.36 4.10
N ARG A 82 -21.09 -4.77 4.54
CA ARG A 82 -21.26 -5.88 5.50
C ARG A 82 -21.13 -7.25 4.84
N ARG A 83 -21.49 -7.35 3.57
CA ARG A 83 -21.47 -8.59 2.76
C ARG A 83 -20.62 -8.38 1.52
N ILE A 84 -19.31 -8.55 1.69
CA ILE A 84 -18.33 -8.54 0.60
C ILE A 84 -18.54 -9.77 -0.27
N VAL A 85 -18.83 -9.56 -1.55
CA VAL A 85 -18.98 -10.63 -2.56
C VAL A 85 -17.67 -10.93 -3.26
N GLN A 86 -16.78 -9.94 -3.39
CA GLN A 86 -15.45 -10.13 -3.96
C GLN A 86 -14.48 -9.08 -3.42
N ARG A 87 -13.20 -9.42 -3.36
CA ARG A 87 -12.12 -8.48 -3.01
C ARG A 87 -10.83 -8.88 -3.69
N GLY A 88 -9.94 -7.92 -3.85
CA GLY A 88 -8.64 -8.17 -4.46
C GLY A 88 -7.69 -7.00 -4.28
N GLN A 89 -6.61 -7.05 -5.05
CA GLN A 89 -5.59 -6.02 -5.07
C GLN A 89 -5.03 -5.88 -6.48
N ALA A 90 -4.76 -4.64 -6.89
CA ALA A 90 -4.21 -4.30 -8.20
C ALA A 90 -3.15 -3.19 -8.06
N PRO A 91 -2.04 -3.25 -8.80
CA PRO A 91 -1.09 -2.13 -8.84
C PRO A 91 -1.68 -0.97 -9.65
N ALA A 92 -1.59 0.26 -9.12
CA ALA A 92 -1.94 1.47 -9.87
C ALA A 92 -0.79 1.85 -10.82
N LEU A 93 -0.78 1.23 -12.00
CA LEU A 93 0.24 1.46 -13.03
C LEU A 93 0.07 2.87 -13.63
N PRO A 94 1.19 3.58 -13.94
CA PRO A 94 1.14 4.94 -14.49
C PRO A 94 0.63 5.02 -15.94
N ALA A 95 0.66 3.90 -16.67
CA ALA A 95 0.08 3.75 -18.00
C ALA A 95 -0.77 2.47 -18.02
N LEU A 96 -2.02 2.60 -18.43
CA LEU A 96 -2.86 1.52 -18.97
C LEU A 96 -3.18 1.89 -20.42
#